data_AF-A0A7J9Y1R5-F1
#
_entry.id   AF-A0A7J9Y1R5-F1
#
_cell.length_a   1.000
_cell.length_b   1.000
_cell.length_c   1.000
_cell.angle_alpha   90.00
_cell.angle_beta   90.00
_cell.angle_gamma   90.00
#
_symmetry.space_group_name_H-M   'P 1'
#
loop_
_entity.id
_entity.type
_entity.pdbx_description
1 polymer ?
#
loop_
_entity_poly.entity_id
_entity_poly.type
_entity_poly.pdbx_seq_one_letter_code
_entity_poly.pdbx_strand_id
1 'polypeptide(L)' 'MKTLRSRVREDAGMSTAEYAVGTIAAVAFAGVLFKVVSSPSVQSALTAIIQRALQ' A
#
# COMPACT_ATOMS: atom_id res chain seq x y z
N MET A 1 -7.58 3.96 -41.61
CA MET A 1 -6.78 4.78 -40.67
C MET A 1 -7.47 5.09 -39.33
N LYS A 2 -8.53 4.38 -38.89
CA LYS A 2 -9.18 4.61 -37.58
C LYS A 2 -8.63 3.70 -36.47
N THR A 3 -8.15 2.51 -36.83
CA THR A 3 -7.69 1.46 -35.89
C THR A 3 -6.36 1.76 -35.21
N LEU A 4 -5.42 2.42 -35.90
CA LEU A 4 -4.08 2.73 -35.34
C LEU A 4 -4.13 3.83 -34.27
N ARG A 5 -5.05 4.80 -34.40
CA ARG A 5 -5.21 5.90 -33.44
C ARG A 5 -5.80 5.44 -32.10
N SER A 6 -6.57 4.35 -32.08
CA SER A 6 -7.15 3.79 -30.84
C SER A 6 -6.08 3.18 -29.95
N ARG A 7 -5.19 2.35 -30.53
CA ARG A 7 -4.14 1.64 -29.77
C ARG A 7 -3.12 2.58 -29.14
N VAL A 8 -2.70 3.62 -29.87
CA VAL A 8 -1.76 4.64 -29.35
C VAL A 8 -2.36 5.39 -28.15
N ARG A 9 -3.69 5.57 -28.09
CA ARG A 9 -4.37 6.22 -26.97
C ARG A 9 -4.53 5.30 -25.75
N GLU A 10 -4.67 3.99 -25.98
CA GLU A 10 -4.71 2.97 -24.94
C GLU A 10 -3.34 2.78 -24.28
N ASP A 11 -2.25 2.73 -25.07
CA ASP A 11 -0.87 2.64 -24.57
C ASP A 11 -0.44 3.90 -23.80
N ALA A 12 -0.88 5.09 -24.22
CA ALA A 12 -0.57 6.35 -23.54
C ALA A 12 -1.17 6.46 -22.13
N GLY A 13 -2.28 5.74 -21.85
CA GLY A 13 -2.92 5.70 -20.53
C GLY A 13 -2.44 4.54 -19.65
N MET A 14 -1.81 3.52 -20.24
CA MET A 14 -1.43 2.28 -19.56
C MET A 14 -0.42 2.55 -18.45
N SER A 15 0.66 3.29 -18.72
CA SER A 15 1.68 3.61 -17.70
C SER A 15 1.13 4.47 -16.56
N THR A 16 0.25 5.44 -16.81
CA THR A 16 -0.34 6.28 -15.74
C THR A 16 -1.30 5.47 -14.85
N ALA A 17 -2.08 4.57 -15.45
CA ALA A 17 -2.99 3.70 -14.72
C ALA A 17 -2.25 2.69 -13.83
N GLU A 18 -1.15 2.12 -14.32
CA GLU A 18 -0.30 1.21 -13.55
C GLU A 18 0.27 1.87 -12.29
N TYR A 19 0.81 3.09 -12.41
CA TYR A 19 1.30 3.83 -11.25
C TYR A 19 0.18 4.16 -10.25
N ALA A 20 -1.00 4.54 -10.74
CA ALA A 20 -2.14 4.85 -9.88
C ALA A 20 -2.60 3.61 -9.10
N VAL A 21 -2.76 2.46 -9.78
CA VAL A 21 -3.16 1.20 -9.16
C VAL A 21 -2.09 0.70 -8.19
N GLY A 22 -0.81 0.77 -8.57
CA GLY A 22 0.31 0.40 -7.70
C GLY A 22 0.35 1.22 -6.41
N THR A 23 0.10 2.53 -6.51
CA THR A 23 0.02 3.42 -5.34
C THR A 23 -1.15 3.06 -4.45
N ILE A 24 -2.34 2.84 -5.02
CA ILE A 24 -3.53 2.46 -4.25
C ILE A 24 -3.32 1.13 -3.54
N ALA A 25 -2.72 0.14 -4.22
CA ALA A 25 -2.41 -1.16 -3.63
C ALA A 25 -1.44 -1.03 -2.45
N ALA A 26 -0.38 -0.23 -2.61
CA ALA A 26 0.59 0.03 -1.54
C ALA A 26 -0.05 0.74 -0.33
N VAL A 27 -0.89 1.75 -0.57
CA VAL A 27 -1.60 2.50 0.49
C VAL A 27 -2.60 1.59 1.22
N ALA A 28 -3.34 0.76 0.49
CA ALA A 28 -4.26 -0.20 1.10
C ALA A 28 -3.52 -1.19 2.00
N PHE A 29 -2.40 -1.73 1.53
CA PHE A 29 -1.55 -2.62 2.33
C PHE A 29 -0.98 -1.93 3.57
N ALA A 30 -0.49 -0.69 3.43
CA ALA A 30 -0.04 0.11 4.55
C ALA A 30 -1.16 0.36 5.58
N GLY A 31 -2.39 0.60 5.12
CA GLY A 31 -3.56 0.74 5.99
C GLY A 31 -3.85 -0.53 6.82
N VAL A 32 -3.73 -1.71 6.22
CA VAL A 32 -3.87 -2.99 6.93
C VAL A 32 -2.75 -3.15 7.96
N LEU A 33 -1.49 -2.92 7.58
CA LEU A 33 -0.36 -2.98 8.52
C LEU A 33 -0.52 -1.99 9.67
N PHE A 34 -0.98 -0.77 9.39
CA PHE A 34 -1.24 0.24 10.42
C PHE A 34 -2.28 -0.25 11.44
N LYS A 35 -3.36 -0.90 10.97
CA LYS A 35 -4.36 -1.52 11.85
C LYS A 35 -3.77 -2.64 12.71
N VAL A 36 -2.90 -3.47 12.14
CA VAL A 36 -2.22 -4.55 12.88
C VAL A 36 -1.33 -3.97 13.97
N VAL A 37 -0.43 -3.04 13.65
CA VAL A 37 0.50 -2.48 14.63
C VAL A 37 -0.19 -1.62 15.70
N SER A 38 -1.32 -1.00 15.34
CA SER A 38 -2.14 -0.23 16.29
C SER A 38 -3.06 -1.12 17.14
N SER A 39 -3.11 -2.43 16.89
CA SER A 39 -3.97 -3.34 17.65
C SER A 39 -3.53 -3.44 19.13
N PRO A 40 -4.48 -3.64 20.07
CA PRO A 40 -4.15 -3.75 21.49
C PRO A 40 -3.12 -4.85 21.80
N SER A 41 -3.20 -5.98 21.09
CA SER A 41 -2.29 -7.11 21.27
C SER A 41 -0.85 -6.75 20.90
N VAL A 42 -0.64 -6.13 19.73
CA VAL A 42 0.71 -5.72 19.28
C VAL A 42 1.27 -4.63 20.17
N GLN A 43 0.48 -3.63 20.55
CA GLN A 43 0.92 -2.57 21.46
C GLN A 43 1.30 -3.11 22.84
N SER A 44 0.51 -4.06 23.38
CA SER A 44 0.81 -4.71 24.66
C SER A 44 2.11 -5.51 24.59
N ALA A 45 2.32 -6.27 23.51
CA ALA A 45 3.55 -7.04 23.32
C ALA A 45 4.79 -6.13 23.22
N LEU A 46 4.72 -5.04 22.46
CA LEU A 46 5.79 -4.05 22.36
C LEU A 46 6.09 -3.39 23.71
N THR A 47 5.04 -3.02 24.45
CA THR A 47 5.17 -2.44 25.79
C THR A 47 5.88 -3.40 26.75
N ALA A 48 5.51 -4.68 26.73
CA ALA A 48 6.15 -5.70 27.57
C ALA A 48 7.63 -5.88 27.24
N ILE A 49 8.00 -5.84 25.96
CA ILE A 49 9.41 -5.89 25.53
C ILE A 49 10.19 -4.69 26.06
N ILE A 50 9.62 -3.48 25.92
CA ILE A 50 10.26 -2.25 26.41
C ILE A 50 10.41 -2.29 27.93
N GLN A 51 9.36 -2.68 28.67
CA GLN A 51 9.42 -2.80 30.13
C GLN A 51 10.50 -3.78 30.58
N ARG A 52 10.61 -4.94 29.92
CA ARG A 52 11.67 -5.92 30.21
C ARG A 52 13.07 -5.38 29.93
N ALA A 53 13.23 -4.47 28.98
CA ALA A 53 14.52 -3.86 28.67
C ALA A 53 14.91 -2.72 29.63
N LEU A 54 13.94 -2.15 30.36
CA LEU A 54 14.16 -1.05 31.30
C LEU A 54 14.38 -1.49 32.75
N GLN A 55 14.09 -2.75 33.08
CA GLN A 55 14.42 -3.36 34.38
C GLN A 55 15.80 -4.00 34.35
#